data_AF-A0AAV8U772-F1
#
_entry.id   AF-A0AAV8U772-F1
#
_cell.length_a   1.000
_cell.length_b   1.000
_cell.length_c   1.000
_cell.angle_alpha   90.00
_cell.angle_beta   90.00
_cell.angle_gamma   90.00
#
_symmetry.space_group_name_H-M   'P 1'
#
loop_
_entity.id
_entity.type
_entity.pdbx_description
1 polymer ?
#
loop_
_entity_poly.entity_id
_entity_poly.type
_entity_poly.pdbx_seq_one_letter_code
_entity_poly.pdbx_strand_id
1 'polypeptide(L)'
;MPSFAGPWFSLLLVEAGPGRPGDGAYWGAATDEKRVYAHIAVSLSPNFTLKPSKKKTTSGGWVALDVQSGGILWSICDPSNVTTSGPVIISNGVLFAGSTYKTGPIYAMNAKNGEILWSYKIGATIYGGMLGSDGCVYVGNGYKESFEFVNPNYTAGTHLFAFCISLDGFHS
;
A
#
# COMPACT_ATOMS: atom_id res chain seq x y z
N MET A 1 23.35 13.39 -6.58
CA MET A 1 23.46 12.41 -7.68
C MET A 1 22.89 13.05 -8.93
N PRO A 2 23.47 12.86 -10.13
CA PRO A 2 23.09 13.65 -11.30
C PRO A 2 21.75 13.18 -11.85
N SER A 3 20.88 14.14 -12.18
CA SER A 3 19.60 13.93 -12.84
C SER A 3 19.83 13.47 -14.29
N PHE A 4 19.50 12.22 -14.59
CA PHE A 4 19.27 11.80 -15.97
C PHE A 4 17.87 12.28 -16.38
N ALA A 5 17.78 13.50 -16.91
CA ALA A 5 16.57 14.01 -17.56
C ALA A 5 16.88 14.19 -19.04
N GLY A 6 16.24 13.38 -19.88
CA GLY A 6 16.27 13.54 -21.34
C GLY A 6 14.97 14.19 -21.82
N PRO A 7 14.87 14.59 -23.09
CA PRO A 7 13.67 15.24 -23.64
C PRO A 7 12.40 14.38 -23.60
N TRP A 8 12.52 13.09 -23.28
CA TRP A 8 11.43 12.11 -23.28
C TRP A 8 11.16 11.48 -21.91
N PHE A 9 11.98 11.76 -20.87
CA PHE A 9 11.85 11.14 -19.56
C PHE A 9 12.28 12.10 -18.44
N SER A 10 11.43 12.27 -17.43
CA SER A 10 11.77 12.90 -16.17
C SER A 10 11.91 11.83 -15.08
N LEU A 11 13.02 11.88 -14.34
CA LEU A 11 13.23 11.03 -13.17
C LEU A 11 12.78 11.77 -11.92
N LEU A 12 11.75 11.26 -11.25
CA LEU A 12 11.32 11.71 -9.93
C LEU A 12 11.85 10.74 -8.87
N LEU A 13 12.71 11.23 -7.97
CA LEU A 13 13.24 10.45 -6.86
C LEU A 13 12.66 10.99 -5.54
N VAL A 14 11.88 10.16 -4.85
CA VAL A 14 11.16 10.55 -3.63
C VAL A 14 11.39 9.53 -2.53
N GLU A 15 11.91 9.99 -1.40
CA GLU A 15 12.09 9.18 -0.22
C GLU A 15 10.91 9.37 0.75
N ALA A 16 10.00 8.39 0.72
CA ALA A 16 8.80 8.35 1.56
C ALA A 16 8.98 7.56 2.87
N GLY A 17 10.03 6.72 2.94
CA GLY A 17 10.35 5.85 4.08
C GLY A 17 11.76 6.13 4.63
N PRO A 18 12.31 5.21 5.44
CA PRO A 18 13.62 5.39 6.08
C PRO A 18 14.83 5.17 5.15
N GLY A 19 14.60 4.67 3.92
CA GLY A 19 15.62 4.59 2.87
C GLY A 19 16.72 3.55 3.09
N ARG A 20 16.52 2.56 3.97
CA ARG A 20 17.54 1.57 4.33
C ARG A 20 17.53 0.35 3.39
N PRO A 21 18.61 -0.46 3.39
CA PRO A 21 18.59 -1.76 2.71
C PRO A 21 17.46 -2.64 3.28
N GLY A 22 16.50 -3.03 2.45
CA GLY A 22 15.30 -3.75 2.91
C GLY A 22 14.12 -2.84 3.30
N ASP A 23 14.18 -1.55 2.98
CA ASP A 23 13.02 -0.66 3.00
C ASP A 23 12.60 -0.32 1.57
N GLY A 24 11.39 0.21 1.41
CA GLY A 24 10.95 0.84 0.16
C GLY A 24 9.64 0.28 -0.37
N ALA A 25 9.40 0.53 -1.65
CA ALA A 25 8.26 -0.01 -2.37
C ALA A 25 8.68 -1.28 -3.11
N TYR A 26 8.23 -2.43 -2.63
CA TYR A 26 8.44 -3.76 -3.19
C TYR A 26 7.41 -4.13 -4.24
N TRP A 27 6.16 -4.32 -3.80
CA TRP A 27 5.08 -4.87 -4.59
C TRP A 27 4.06 -3.81 -4.97
N GLY A 28 4.15 -3.37 -6.23
CA GLY A 28 3.14 -2.56 -6.89
C GLY A 28 3.08 -1.10 -6.46
N ALA A 29 2.62 -0.29 -7.40
CA ALA A 29 2.18 1.07 -7.19
C ALA A 29 0.88 1.26 -7.97
N ALA A 30 0.04 2.19 -7.54
CA ALA A 30 -1.17 2.56 -8.24
C ALA A 30 -1.11 4.05 -8.61
N THR A 31 -1.88 4.45 -9.62
CA THR A 31 -1.99 5.87 -9.99
C THR A 31 -3.40 6.20 -10.42
N ASP A 32 -3.89 7.37 -10.02
CA ASP A 32 -5.12 7.99 -10.53
C ASP A 32 -4.80 9.10 -11.55
N GLU A 33 -3.60 9.04 -12.14
CA GLU A 33 -2.97 10.04 -13.03
C GLU A 33 -2.65 11.38 -12.39
N LYS A 34 -3.11 11.65 -11.17
CA LYS A 34 -2.77 12.86 -10.39
C LYS A 34 -1.84 12.53 -9.24
N ARG A 35 -1.94 11.31 -8.72
CA ARG A 35 -1.21 10.82 -7.56
C ARG A 35 -0.66 9.44 -7.83
N VAL A 36 0.53 9.18 -7.29
CA VAL A 36 1.12 7.85 -7.22
C VAL A 36 0.97 7.33 -5.81
N TYR A 37 0.45 6.11 -5.68
CA TYR A 37 0.26 5.43 -4.42
C TYR A 37 1.23 4.27 -4.31
N ALA A 38 1.87 4.15 -3.14
CA ALA A 38 2.75 3.05 -2.84
C ALA A 38 2.65 2.67 -1.36
N HIS A 39 3.11 1.46 -1.04
CA HIS A 39 3.37 1.10 0.34
C HIS A 39 4.76 1.59 0.78
N ILE A 40 4.92 1.77 2.09
CA ILE A 40 6.19 2.05 2.74
C ILE A 40 6.56 0.79 3.51
N ALA A 41 7.40 -0.05 2.93
CA ALA A 41 7.97 -1.16 3.65
C ALA A 41 9.13 -0.72 4.53
N VAL A 42 9.16 -1.22 5.76
CA VAL A 42 10.22 -0.93 6.74
C VAL A 42 10.81 -2.21 7.32
N SER A 43 12.11 -2.37 7.22
CA SER A 43 12.90 -3.42 7.84
C SER A 43 13.41 -2.94 9.21
N LEU A 44 13.49 -3.87 10.17
CA LEU A 44 14.17 -3.68 11.47
C LEU A 44 13.56 -2.62 12.41
N SER A 45 12.32 -2.17 12.15
CA SER A 45 11.49 -1.31 13.01
C SER A 45 12.15 -0.06 13.64
N PRO A 46 13.05 0.70 12.98
CA PRO A 46 13.51 1.97 13.52
C PRO A 46 12.39 3.02 13.42
N ASN A 47 12.35 3.96 14.37
CA ASN A 47 11.43 5.09 14.31
C ASN A 47 11.72 5.95 13.06
N PHE A 48 10.71 6.19 12.23
CA PHE A 48 10.72 7.19 11.16
C PHE A 48 9.50 8.13 11.28
N THR A 49 9.51 9.19 10.51
CA THR A 49 8.50 10.26 10.59
C THR A 49 7.64 10.27 9.33
N LEU A 50 6.33 10.09 9.50
CA LEU A 50 5.35 10.25 8.43
C LEU A 50 5.29 11.71 7.98
N LYS A 51 5.08 11.91 6.68
CA LYS A 51 4.98 13.21 6.04
C LYS A 51 3.59 13.32 5.40
N PRO A 52 2.89 14.47 5.53
CA PRO A 52 3.31 15.71 6.18
C PRO A 52 3.02 15.77 7.69
N SER A 53 2.36 14.75 8.27
CA SER A 53 1.82 14.79 9.64
C SER A 53 2.85 14.88 10.78
N LYS A 54 4.14 14.64 10.50
CA LYS A 54 5.25 14.59 11.48
C LYS A 54 5.07 13.52 12.57
N LYS A 55 4.12 12.60 12.40
CA LYS A 55 3.89 11.48 13.34
C LYS A 55 5.05 10.50 13.25
N LYS A 56 5.63 10.14 14.40
CA LYS A 56 6.65 9.09 14.49
C LYS A 56 5.99 7.71 14.51
N THR A 57 6.58 6.75 13.79
CA THR A 57 6.10 5.37 13.71
C THR A 57 7.27 4.42 13.47
N THR A 58 7.11 3.17 13.89
CA THR A 58 7.97 2.03 13.50
C THR A 58 7.26 1.08 12.53
N SER A 59 5.94 1.23 12.37
CA SER A 59 5.14 0.53 11.38
C SER A 59 5.39 1.10 9.99
N GLY A 60 5.38 0.23 8.98
CA GLY A 60 5.20 0.65 7.61
C GLY A 60 3.78 1.14 7.36
N GLY A 61 3.42 1.33 6.11
CA GLY A 61 2.09 1.81 5.75
C GLY A 61 2.00 2.21 4.29
N TRP A 62 1.35 3.33 4.00
CA TRP A 62 1.08 3.78 2.64
C TRP A 62 1.34 5.28 2.47
N VAL A 63 1.63 5.66 1.24
CA VAL A 63 1.93 7.03 0.84
C VAL A 63 1.22 7.37 -0.46
N ALA A 64 0.81 8.63 -0.60
CA ALA A 64 0.50 9.25 -1.87
C ALA A 64 1.47 10.37 -2.20
N LEU A 65 1.92 10.39 -3.45
CA LEU A 65 2.78 11.39 -4.04
C LEU A 65 2.01 12.15 -5.10
N ASP A 66 2.24 13.44 -5.23
CA ASP A 66 1.82 14.21 -6.40
C ASP A 66 2.65 13.78 -7.62
N VAL A 67 1.98 13.48 -8.74
CA VAL A 67 2.65 12.91 -9.92
C VAL A 67 3.61 13.91 -10.60
N GLN A 68 3.35 15.21 -10.47
CA GLN A 68 4.13 16.25 -11.16
C GLN A 68 5.36 16.65 -10.36
N SER A 69 5.18 16.87 -9.06
CA SER A 69 6.23 17.37 -8.17
C SER A 69 6.97 16.27 -7.41
N GLY A 70 6.39 15.07 -7.31
CA GLY A 70 6.87 14.02 -6.40
C GLY A 70 6.62 14.35 -4.91
N GLY A 71 5.92 15.45 -4.61
CA GLY A 71 5.66 15.85 -3.23
C GLY A 71 4.76 14.85 -2.52
N ILE A 72 5.09 14.49 -1.27
CA ILE A 72 4.24 13.63 -0.44
C ILE A 72 2.97 14.41 -0.06
N LEU A 73 1.83 13.94 -0.52
CA LEU A 73 0.51 14.51 -0.23
C LEU A 73 0.00 14.02 1.13
N TRP A 74 0.14 12.72 1.39
CA TRP A 74 -0.19 12.10 2.66
C TRP A 74 0.62 10.82 2.86
N SER A 75 0.85 10.45 4.12
CA SER A 75 1.29 9.10 4.49
C SER A 75 0.67 8.67 5.81
N ILE A 76 0.33 7.39 5.90
CA ILE A 76 -0.30 6.78 7.06
C ILE A 76 0.41 5.48 7.42
N CYS A 77 0.38 5.11 8.70
CA CYS A 77 0.86 3.80 9.15
C CYS A 77 -0.22 2.74 8.96
N ASP A 78 0.19 1.51 8.66
CA ASP A 78 -0.69 0.34 8.76
C ASP A 78 -1.17 0.20 10.22
N PRO A 79 -2.50 0.25 10.47
CA PRO A 79 -3.05 0.09 11.81
C PRO A 79 -2.68 -1.23 12.49
N SER A 80 -2.30 -2.25 11.71
CA SER A 80 -1.84 -3.55 12.20
C SER A 80 -0.39 -3.56 12.67
N ASN A 81 0.32 -2.42 12.58
CA ASN A 81 1.69 -2.23 13.07
C ASN A 81 2.69 -3.23 12.47
N VAL A 82 2.71 -3.34 11.14
CA VAL A 82 3.57 -4.25 10.38
C VAL A 82 4.38 -3.50 9.32
N THR A 83 5.39 -4.17 8.75
CA THR A 83 6.23 -3.60 7.68
C THR A 83 5.41 -3.15 6.47
N THR A 84 4.28 -3.78 6.17
CA THR A 84 3.40 -3.37 5.06
C THR A 84 4.10 -3.39 3.71
N SER A 85 4.29 -4.60 3.18
CA SER A 85 4.78 -4.84 1.81
C SER A 85 3.67 -5.36 0.90
N GLY A 86 2.42 -5.08 1.22
CA GLY A 86 1.28 -5.55 0.44
C GLY A 86 0.99 -4.66 -0.77
N PRO A 87 0.21 -5.17 -1.73
CA PRO A 87 -0.17 -4.45 -2.95
C PRO A 87 -1.03 -3.22 -2.64
N VAL A 88 -1.09 -2.30 -3.60
CA VAL A 88 -2.05 -1.19 -3.62
C VAL A 88 -2.73 -1.10 -4.98
N ILE A 89 -4.01 -0.71 -5.00
CA ILE A 89 -4.75 -0.45 -6.24
C ILE A 89 -5.82 0.63 -6.03
N ILE A 90 -6.07 1.42 -7.06
CA ILE A 90 -7.11 2.47 -7.05
C ILE A 90 -8.31 2.03 -7.87
N SER A 91 -9.52 2.29 -7.38
CA SER A 91 -10.76 2.14 -8.13
C SER A 91 -11.76 3.21 -7.67
N ASN A 92 -12.36 3.95 -8.60
CA ASN A 92 -13.36 4.99 -8.33
C ASN A 92 -13.00 5.98 -7.19
N GLY A 93 -11.73 6.41 -7.13
CA GLY A 93 -11.26 7.35 -6.10
C GLY A 93 -11.02 6.74 -4.72
N VAL A 94 -11.17 5.42 -4.59
CA VAL A 94 -10.86 4.65 -3.38
C VAL A 94 -9.57 3.87 -3.62
N LEU A 95 -8.61 4.05 -2.71
CA LEU A 95 -7.37 3.29 -2.68
C LEU A 95 -7.56 2.05 -1.81
N PHE A 96 -7.41 0.89 -2.40
CA PHE A 96 -7.36 -0.38 -1.70
C PHE A 96 -5.91 -0.72 -1.41
N ALA A 97 -5.64 -1.12 -0.19
CA ALA A 97 -4.30 -1.49 0.23
C ALA A 97 -4.30 -2.74 1.09
N GLY A 98 -3.45 -3.69 0.70
CA GLY A 98 -3.26 -4.94 1.42
C GLY A 98 -2.24 -4.82 2.54
N SER A 99 -2.56 -5.40 3.68
CA SER A 99 -1.60 -5.59 4.77
C SER A 99 -1.03 -6.99 4.77
N THR A 100 0.25 -7.09 5.13
CA THR A 100 0.93 -8.37 5.34
C THR A 100 0.65 -9.01 6.70
N TYR A 101 -0.18 -8.37 7.54
CA TYR A 101 -0.58 -8.94 8.81
C TYR A 101 -1.34 -10.27 8.63
N LYS A 102 -1.21 -11.18 9.60
CA LYS A 102 -1.71 -12.57 9.54
C LYS A 102 -3.21 -12.73 9.28
N THR A 103 -4.02 -11.69 9.48
CA THR A 103 -5.47 -11.72 9.18
C THR A 103 -5.82 -11.09 7.84
N GLY A 104 -4.82 -10.61 7.10
CA GLY A 104 -4.97 -9.94 5.81
C GLY A 104 -5.98 -8.81 5.83
N PRO A 105 -5.83 -7.79 6.69
CA PRO A 105 -6.68 -6.63 6.55
C PRO A 105 -6.42 -5.98 5.18
N ILE A 106 -7.47 -5.84 4.39
CA ILE A 106 -7.54 -4.91 3.27
C ILE A 106 -8.17 -3.62 3.78
N TYR A 107 -7.54 -2.50 3.46
CA TYR A 107 -8.01 -1.16 3.82
C TYR A 107 -8.48 -0.45 2.57
N ALA A 108 -9.71 0.06 2.60
CA ALA A 108 -10.16 1.03 1.62
C ALA A 108 -9.97 2.42 2.19
N MET A 109 -9.26 3.24 1.45
CA MET A 109 -8.87 4.58 1.86
C MET A 109 -9.35 5.60 0.86
N ASN A 110 -9.72 6.77 1.35
CA ASN A 110 -9.94 7.93 0.52
C ASN A 110 -8.59 8.34 -0.11
N ALA A 111 -8.52 8.27 -1.43
CA ALA A 111 -7.27 8.43 -2.15
C ALA A 111 -6.70 9.86 -2.09
N LYS A 112 -7.50 10.85 -1.70
CA LYS A 112 -7.09 12.25 -1.57
C LYS A 112 -6.38 12.55 -0.25
N ASN A 113 -6.76 11.89 0.85
CA ASN A 113 -6.30 12.24 2.19
C ASN A 113 -5.74 11.04 3.00
N GLY A 114 -5.86 9.81 2.51
CA GLY A 114 -5.41 8.60 3.21
C GLY A 114 -6.31 8.18 4.37
N GLU A 115 -7.51 8.76 4.51
CA GLU A 115 -8.46 8.35 5.53
C GLU A 115 -9.00 6.94 5.25
N ILE A 116 -8.96 6.06 6.26
CA ILE A 116 -9.50 4.71 6.15
C ILE A 116 -11.02 4.79 6.21
N LEU A 117 -11.67 4.45 5.10
CA LEU A 117 -13.13 4.41 4.96
C LEU A 117 -13.71 3.13 5.59
N TRP A 118 -13.06 2.00 5.33
CA TRP A 118 -13.39 0.71 5.91
C TRP A 118 -12.20 -0.25 5.86
N SER A 119 -12.31 -1.34 6.61
CA SER A 119 -11.35 -2.45 6.55
C SER A 119 -12.06 -3.79 6.63
N TYR A 120 -11.52 -4.79 5.95
CA TYR A 120 -12.02 -6.17 6.01
C TYR A 120 -10.87 -7.15 6.16
N LYS A 121 -11.03 -8.18 7.00
CA LYS A 121 -9.99 -9.19 7.24
C LYS A 121 -10.27 -10.40 6.37
N ILE A 122 -9.43 -10.66 5.37
CA ILE A 122 -9.61 -11.79 4.44
C ILE A 122 -9.07 -13.12 4.98
N GLY A 123 -8.59 -13.13 6.22
CA GLY A 123 -8.22 -14.34 6.97
C GLY A 123 -6.80 -14.86 6.74
N ALA A 124 -6.04 -14.25 5.82
CA ALA A 124 -4.64 -14.60 5.58
C ALA A 124 -3.84 -13.44 4.98
N THR A 125 -2.52 -13.45 5.15
CA THR A 125 -1.59 -12.41 4.69
C THR A 125 -1.82 -12.00 3.23
N ILE A 126 -1.84 -10.68 2.96
CA ILE A 126 -1.88 -10.14 1.60
C ILE A 126 -0.47 -9.74 1.19
N TYR A 127 0.13 -10.55 0.32
CA TYR A 127 1.48 -10.30 -0.22
C TYR A 127 1.53 -10.35 -1.76
N GLY A 128 0.61 -11.09 -2.39
CA GLY A 128 0.49 -11.13 -3.85
C GLY A 128 -0.10 -9.85 -4.46
N GLY A 129 -0.36 -9.85 -5.77
CA GLY A 129 -0.96 -8.71 -6.45
C GLY A 129 -2.46 -8.52 -6.18
N MET A 130 -2.96 -7.33 -6.54
CA MET A 130 -4.39 -7.05 -6.67
C MET A 130 -4.70 -6.65 -8.11
N LEU A 131 -5.92 -6.92 -8.56
CA LEU A 131 -6.43 -6.53 -9.87
C LEU A 131 -7.70 -5.69 -9.70
N GLY A 132 -7.86 -4.66 -10.51
CA GLY A 132 -9.03 -3.79 -10.53
C GLY A 132 -9.66 -3.80 -11.91
N SER A 133 -10.97 -4.01 -11.98
CA SER A 133 -11.75 -3.91 -13.22
C SER A 133 -13.18 -3.52 -12.88
N ASP A 134 -13.77 -2.63 -13.67
CA ASP A 134 -15.20 -2.28 -13.61
C ASP A 134 -15.72 -1.94 -12.19
N GLY A 135 -14.95 -1.17 -11.42
CA GLY A 135 -15.33 -0.78 -10.05
C GLY A 135 -15.11 -1.88 -9.00
N CYS A 136 -14.65 -3.06 -9.38
CA CYS A 136 -14.30 -4.17 -8.50
C CYS A 136 -12.79 -4.31 -8.32
N VAL A 137 -12.39 -4.76 -7.13
CA VAL A 137 -11.02 -5.13 -6.77
C VAL A 137 -10.98 -6.59 -6.37
N TYR A 138 -10.07 -7.33 -6.98
CA TYR A 138 -9.84 -8.75 -6.77
C TYR A 138 -8.52 -8.96 -6.04
N VAL A 139 -8.55 -9.74 -4.97
CA VAL A 139 -7.37 -10.04 -4.15
C VAL A 139 -7.32 -11.51 -3.77
N GLY A 140 -6.20 -12.15 -4.09
CA GLY A 140 -5.91 -13.51 -3.65
C GLY A 140 -5.12 -13.50 -2.34
N ASN A 141 -5.41 -14.43 -1.45
CA ASN A 141 -4.64 -14.63 -0.20
C ASN A 141 -3.86 -15.96 -0.18
N GLY A 142 -3.73 -16.60 -1.33
CA GLY A 142 -3.09 -17.91 -1.47
C GLY A 142 -1.58 -17.87 -1.69
N TYR A 143 -0.94 -16.70 -1.61
CA TYR A 143 0.49 -16.57 -1.84
C TYR A 143 1.26 -17.23 -0.68
N LYS A 144 1.55 -18.51 -0.84
CA LYS A 144 2.33 -19.34 0.07
C LYS A 144 3.81 -19.16 -0.27
N GLU A 145 4.38 -18.06 0.21
CA GLU A 145 5.83 -17.97 0.27
C GLU A 145 6.34 -19.09 1.18
N SER A 146 7.39 -19.80 0.78
CA SER A 146 8.18 -20.65 1.68
C SER A 146 8.80 -19.88 2.86
N PHE A 147 8.50 -18.57 2.99
CA PHE A 147 8.82 -17.71 4.12
C PHE A 147 8.06 -18.01 5.41
N GLU A 148 7.18 -19.02 5.50
CA GLU A 148 6.78 -19.52 6.83
C GLU A 148 8.00 -19.91 7.70
N PHE A 149 9.09 -20.37 7.05
CA PHE A 149 10.38 -20.64 7.69
C PHE A 149 11.18 -19.37 8.06
N VAL A 150 10.80 -18.20 7.52
CA VAL A 150 11.56 -16.94 7.60
C VAL A 150 10.80 -15.87 8.41
N ASN A 151 9.47 -15.89 8.42
CA ASN A 151 8.60 -15.05 9.24
C ASN A 151 7.33 -15.82 9.67
N PRO A 152 7.25 -16.28 10.92
CA PRO A 152 6.12 -17.10 11.41
C PRO A 152 4.79 -16.34 11.50
N ASN A 153 4.79 -15.02 11.25
CA ASN A 153 3.57 -14.22 11.26
C ASN A 153 2.82 -14.22 9.92
N TYR A 154 3.37 -14.81 8.86
CA TYR A 154 2.71 -14.86 7.56
C TYR A 154 1.85 -16.12 7.48
N THR A 155 0.62 -15.97 6.99
CA THR A 155 -0.37 -17.06 6.93
C THR A 155 -0.81 -17.29 5.50
N ALA A 156 -1.01 -18.56 5.13
CA ALA A 156 -1.54 -18.93 3.83
C ALA A 156 -3.07 -19.03 3.85
N GLY A 157 -3.70 -18.46 2.84
CA GLY A 157 -5.11 -18.67 2.54
C GLY A 157 -5.30 -19.52 1.28
N THR A 158 -6.55 -19.65 0.86
CA THR A 158 -6.96 -20.46 -0.31
C THR A 158 -8.07 -19.79 -1.13
N HIS A 159 -8.30 -18.50 -0.90
CA HIS A 159 -9.47 -17.79 -1.39
C HIS A 159 -9.09 -16.61 -2.28
N LEU A 160 -9.97 -16.32 -3.24
CA LEU A 160 -10.01 -15.10 -4.02
C LEU A 160 -11.21 -14.28 -3.55
N PHE A 161 -10.98 -13.02 -3.24
CA PHE A 161 -12.01 -12.08 -2.80
C PHE A 161 -12.27 -11.04 -3.88
N ALA A 162 -13.51 -10.56 -3.96
CA ALA A 162 -13.91 -9.45 -4.81
C ALA A 162 -14.60 -8.38 -3.97
N PHE A 163 -14.15 -7.14 -4.09
CA PHE A 163 -14.72 -5.97 -3.44
C PHE A 163 -15.18 -5.00 -4.52
N CYS A 164 -16.50 -4.84 -4.69
CA CYS A 164 -17.07 -3.97 -5.71
C CYS A 164 -17.62 -2.69 -5.10
N ILE A 165 -17.27 -1.56 -5.70
CA ILE A 165 -17.84 -0.25 -5.36
C ILE A 165 -19.11 -0.11 -6.19
N SER A 166 -20.28 -0.18 -5.56
CA SER A 166 -21.52 0.17 -6.24
C SER A 166 -21.55 1.69 -6.50
N LEU A 167 -22.06 2.08 -7.66
CA LEU A 167 -22.32 3.50 -7.95
C LEU A 167 -23.46 4.06 -7.08
N ASP A 168 -24.24 3.17 -6.46
CA ASP A 168 -25.42 3.51 -5.65
C ASP A 168 -25.09 3.74 -4.15
N GLY A 169 -23.81 3.69 -3.79
CA GLY A 169 -23.35 4.03 -2.45
C GLY A 169 -23.22 2.83 -1.51
N PHE A 170 -22.29 2.97 -0.57
CA PHE A 170 -22.02 2.08 0.53
C PHE A 170 -23.30 1.69 1.26
N HIS A 171 -23.87 0.52 0.96
CA HIS A 171 -24.86 -0.09 1.82
C HIS A 171 -24.13 -0.79 2.98
N SER A 172 -24.37 -0.22 4.15
CA SER A 172 -23.95 -0.64 5.50
C SER A 172 -24.22 -2.11 5.82
#